data_AF-A0A453J9L1-F1
#
_entry.id   AF-A0A453J9L1-F1
#
_cell.length_a   1.000
_cell.length_b   1.000
_cell.length_c   1.000
_cell.angle_alpha   90.00
_cell.angle_beta   90.00
_cell.angle_gamma   90.00
#
_symmetry.space_group_name_H-M   'P 1'
#
loop_
_entity.id
_entity.type
_entity.pdbx_description
1 polymer ?
#
loop_
_entity_poly.entity_id
_entity_poly.type
_entity_poly.pdbx_seq_one_letter_code
_entity_poly.pdbx_strand_id
1 'polypeptide(L)'
;MAILVEYENGDGDVVQVDLMESGRGRRGGGGGRWTRMRESWGSIWRLDSNHRLQAPFSLRIRNESGKTLVARNVIPKNWRPNTFYRSIVQYS
;
A
#
# COMPACT_ATOMS: atom_id res chain seq x y z
N MET A 1 3.18 8.38 6.75
CA MET A 1 1.89 7.63 6.68
C MET A 1 2.08 6.29 7.37
N ALA A 2 1.09 5.81 8.11
CA ALA A 2 1.08 4.47 8.71
C ALA A 2 -0.16 3.72 8.23
N ILE A 3 -0.01 2.43 7.90
CA ILE A 3 -1.06 1.57 7.39
C ILE A 3 -1.03 0.26 8.18
N LEU A 4 -2.16 -0.13 8.73
CA LEU A 4 -2.37 -1.47 9.26
C LEU A 4 -2.72 -2.38 8.08
N VAL A 5 -1.99 -3.47 7.91
CA VAL A 5 -2.26 -4.48 6.88
C VAL A 5 -2.73 -5.75 7.58
N GLU A 6 -4.00 -6.09 7.38
CA GLU A 6 -4.58 -7.36 7.84
C GLU A 6 -4.62 -8.33 6.67
N TYR A 7 -4.16 -9.56 6.89
CA TYR A 7 -4.11 -10.59 5.87
C TYR A 7 -4.88 -11.83 6.33
N GLU A 8 -6.00 -12.11 5.68
CA GLU A 8 -6.96 -13.14 6.12
C GLU A 8 -6.79 -14.50 5.41
N ASN A 9 -5.83 -14.65 4.49
CA ASN A 9 -5.86 -15.77 3.53
C ASN A 9 -4.94 -16.95 3.86
N GLY A 10 -4.30 -16.98 5.04
CA GLY A 10 -3.48 -18.11 5.48
C GLY A 10 -2.22 -18.43 4.65
N ASP A 11 -1.92 -17.67 3.59
CA ASP A 11 -0.73 -17.85 2.75
C ASP A 11 0.57 -17.30 3.39
N GLY A 12 0.67 -17.26 4.72
CA GLY A 12 1.87 -16.82 5.46
C GLY A 12 1.99 -15.31 5.67
N ASP A 13 3.10 -14.89 6.30
CA ASP A 13 3.28 -13.53 6.80
C ASP A 13 3.56 -12.51 5.69
N VAL A 14 3.20 -11.25 5.95
CA VAL A 14 3.50 -10.12 5.05
C VAL A 14 4.95 -9.71 5.24
N VAL A 15 5.76 -9.78 4.18
CA VAL A 15 7.20 -9.43 4.22
C VAL A 15 7.53 -8.12 3.51
N GLN A 16 6.59 -7.58 2.73
CA GLN A 16 6.78 -6.31 2.05
C GLN A 16 5.44 -5.63 1.74
N VAL A 17 5.38 -4.33 2.03
CA VAL A 17 4.32 -3.44 1.56
C VAL A 17 4.97 -2.28 0.79
N ASP A 18 4.45 -2.00 -0.40
CA ASP A 18 4.80 -0.81 -1.18
C ASP A 18 3.58 0.09 -1.37
N LEU A 19 3.80 1.41 -1.39
CA LEU A 19 2.79 2.42 -1.67
C LEU A 19 3.08 3.14 -2.99
N MET A 20 2.04 3.35 -3.81
CA MET A 20 2.12 4.13 -5.04
C MET A 20 1.18 5.33 -4.98
N GLU A 21 1.72 6.52 -5.22
CA GLU A 21 1.00 7.79 -5.37
C GLU A 21 0.53 7.98 -6.81
N SER A 22 -0.76 8.24 -7.05
CA SER A 22 -1.27 8.44 -8.42
C SER A 22 -0.80 9.75 -9.06
N GLY A 23 -0.51 10.79 -8.27
CA GLY A 23 -0.12 12.12 -8.77
C GLY A 23 1.34 12.23 -9.26
N ARG A 24 2.16 11.19 -9.06
CA ARG A 24 3.57 11.15 -9.48
C ARG A 24 3.82 10.35 -10.76
N GLY A 25 2.78 9.92 -11.47
CA GLY A 25 2.93 9.30 -12.79
C GLY A 25 3.56 10.28 -13.78
N ARG A 26 4.38 9.78 -14.71
CA ARG A 26 4.83 10.59 -15.86
C ARG A 26 3.60 11.07 -16.62
N ARG A 27 3.58 12.34 -17.03
CA ARG A 27 2.59 12.84 -18.02
C ARG A 27 2.64 11.88 -19.22
N GLY A 28 1.56 11.12 -19.44
CA GLY A 28 1.43 10.20 -20.57
C GLY A 28 1.69 8.70 -20.31
N GLY A 29 1.92 8.25 -19.06
CA GLY A 29 2.10 6.81 -18.78
C GLY A 29 1.50 6.40 -17.45
N GLY A 30 0.50 5.53 -17.48
CA GLY A 30 -0.21 5.02 -16.29
C GLY A 30 0.71 4.21 -15.39
N GLY A 31 1.23 4.83 -14.33
CA GLY A 31 1.92 4.14 -13.25
C GLY A 31 2.76 5.10 -12.42
N GLY A 32 2.33 5.36 -11.17
CA GLY A 32 3.21 5.99 -10.18
C GLY A 32 4.37 5.07 -9.79
N ARG A 33 5.35 5.60 -9.05
CA ARG A 33 6.46 4.79 -8.52
C ARG A 33 6.01 4.05 -7.26
N TRP A 34 6.28 2.75 -7.19
CA TRP A 34 6.15 1.98 -5.95
C TRP A 34 7.28 2.37 -4.98
N THR A 35 6.90 2.80 -3.78
CA THR A 35 7.83 3.15 -2.71
C THR A 35 7.68 2.15 -1.58
N ARG A 36 8.79 1.49 -1.22
CA ARG A 36 8.79 0.49 -0.14
C ARG A 36 8.46 1.15 1.19
N MET A 37 7.54 0.54 1.94
CA MET A 37 7.24 0.90 3.31
C MET A 37 8.14 0.10 4.25
N ARG A 38 8.45 0.70 5.41
CA ARG A 38 9.18 0.05 6.49
C ARG A 38 8.19 -0.62 7.44
N GLU A 39 8.42 -1.87 7.77
CA GLU A 39 7.70 -2.54 8.85
C GLU A 39 7.95 -1.80 10.18
N SER A 40 6.90 -1.59 10.95
CA SER A 40 6.97 -0.96 12.24
C SER A 40 6.79 -1.99 13.36
N TRP A 41 5.60 -2.08 13.94
CA TRP A 41 5.30 -2.98 15.05
C TRP A 41 4.02 -3.73 14.73
N GLY A 42 3.96 -5.01 15.07
CA GLY A 42 2.90 -5.89 14.59
C GLY A 42 2.73 -5.76 13.09
N SER A 43 1.49 -5.62 12.61
CA SER A 43 1.18 -5.52 11.18
C SER A 43 1.13 -4.07 10.65
N ILE A 44 1.81 -3.13 11.31
CA ILE A 44 1.84 -1.71 10.90
C ILE A 44 3.04 -1.43 10.00
N TRP A 45 2.78 -0.81 8.85
CA TRP A 45 3.79 -0.39 7.86
C TRP A 45 3.82 1.13 7.75
N ARG A 46 5.02 1.71 7.69
CA ARG A 46 5.23 3.16 7.67
C ARG A 46 6.00 3.63 6.44
N LEU A 47 5.59 4.79 5.93
CA LEU A 47 6.31 5.54 4.91
C LEU A 47 6.55 6.95 5.43
N ASP A 48 7.82 7.25 5.68
CA ASP A 48 8.31 8.60 5.98
C ASP A 48 8.78 9.23 4.67
N SER A 49 8.16 10.34 4.28
CA SER A 49 8.41 11.02 3.02
C SER A 49 8.89 12.44 3.25
N ASN A 50 9.83 12.90 2.43
CA ASN A 50 10.32 14.28 2.43
C ASN A 50 9.40 15.25 1.67
N HIS A 51 8.22 14.79 1.25
CA HIS A 51 7.23 15.58 0.53
C HIS A 51 5.82 15.19 0.93
N ARG A 52 4.85 16.05 0.59
CA ARG A 52 3.43 15.75 0.78
C ARG A 52 2.97 14.65 -0.17
N LEU A 53 2.53 13.53 0.40
CA LEU A 53 2.01 12.39 -0.34
C LEU A 53 0.75 12.76 -1.15
N GLN A 54 0.66 12.26 -2.38
CA GLN A 54 -0.41 12.53 -3.33
C GLN A 54 -1.32 11.32 -3.55
N ALA A 55 -2.52 11.42 -3.00
CA ALA A 55 -3.59 10.43 -3.16
C ALA A 55 -4.27 10.53 -4.55
N PRO A 56 -5.01 9.49 -5.01
CA PRO A 56 -5.23 8.22 -4.32
C PRO A 56 -3.96 7.36 -4.22
N PHE A 57 -3.94 6.45 -3.25
CA PHE A 57 -2.83 5.53 -3.04
C PHE A 57 -3.21 4.11 -3.42
N SER A 58 -2.29 3.43 -4.08
CA SER A 58 -2.36 1.98 -4.30
C SER A 58 -1.36 1.29 -3.38
N LEU A 59 -1.66 0.04 -3.00
CA LEU A 59 -0.79 -0.80 -2.19
C LEU A 59 -0.40 -2.05 -2.98
N ARG A 60 0.84 -2.49 -2.78
CA ARG A 60 1.34 -3.77 -3.26
C ARG A 60 1.91 -4.54 -2.08
N ILE A 61 1.42 -5.75 -1.85
CA ILE A 61 1.73 -6.57 -0.68
C ILE A 61 2.37 -7.87 -1.17
N ARG A 62 3.47 -8.28 -0.56
CA ARG A 62 4.11 -9.58 -0.82
C ARG A 62 4.17 -10.40 0.46
N ASN A 63 3.85 -11.68 0.34
CA ASN A 63 3.99 -12.64 1.43
C ASN A 63 5.33 -13.41 1.37
N GLU A 64 5.61 -14.22 2.39
CA GLU A 64 6.81 -15.07 2.49
C GLU A 64 6.96 -16.03 1.31
N SER A 65 5.86 -16.54 0.76
CA SER A 65 5.86 -17.41 -0.42
C SER A 65 6.17 -16.66 -1.74
N GLY A 66 6.36 -15.34 -1.69
CA GLY A 66 6.65 -14.51 -2.86
C GLY A 66 5.42 -14.08 -3.67
N LYS A 67 4.22 -14.55 -3.31
CA LYS A 67 2.97 -14.12 -3.95
C LYS A 67 2.77 -12.63 -3.72
N THR A 68 2.26 -11.92 -4.74
CA THR A 68 2.04 -10.47 -4.68
C THR A 68 0.58 -10.10 -4.95
N LEU A 69 0.00 -9.25 -4.09
CA LEU A 69 -1.32 -8.65 -4.21
C LEU A 69 -1.19 -7.17 -4.56
N VAL A 70 -2.04 -6.66 -5.46
CA VAL A 70 -2.06 -5.24 -5.83
C VAL A 70 -3.46 -4.66 -5.63
N ALA A 71 -3.61 -3.78 -4.65
CA ALA A 71 -4.82 -3.02 -4.37
C ALA A 71 -4.70 -1.62 -4.97
N ARG A 72 -5.36 -1.36 -6.10
CA ARG A 72 -5.29 -0.07 -6.80
C ARG A 72 -6.24 0.95 -6.21
N ASN A 73 -5.73 2.16 -5.93
CA ASN A 73 -6.50 3.31 -5.44
C ASN A 73 -7.36 3.03 -4.19
N VAL A 74 -6.92 2.11 -3.33
CA VAL A 74 -7.64 1.69 -2.11
C VAL A 74 -7.79 2.82 -1.09
N ILE A 75 -6.85 3.76 -1.03
CA ILE A 75 -6.95 4.94 -0.19
C ILE A 75 -7.28 6.15 -1.07
N PRO A 76 -8.45 6.78 -0.89
CA PRO A 76 -8.98 7.78 -1.81
C PRO A 76 -8.32 9.16 -1.63
N LYS A 77 -8.59 10.10 -2.55
CA LYS A 77 -8.05 11.48 -2.52
C LYS A 77 -8.36 12.23 -1.22
N ASN A 78 -9.55 12.03 -0.68
CA ASN A 78 -10.07 12.67 0.52
C ASN A 78 -9.72 11.89 1.80
N TRP A 79 -8.64 11.12 1.78
CA TRP A 79 -8.22 10.33 2.93
C TRP A 79 -7.95 11.20 4.16
N ARG A 80 -8.22 10.63 5.35
CA ARG A 80 -7.98 11.30 6.64
C ARG A 80 -7.07 10.44 7.51
N PRO A 81 -6.21 11.05 8.36
CA PRO A 81 -5.48 10.31 9.39
C PRO A 81 -6.43 9.51 10.29
N ASN A 82 -5.93 8.42 10.89
CA ASN A 82 -6.68 7.55 11.80
C ASN A 82 -8.01 7.02 11.23
N THR A 83 -8.08 6.84 9.91
CA THR A 83 -9.24 6.26 9.22
C THR A 83 -8.86 4.91 8.60
N PHE A 84 -9.75 3.92 8.71
CA PHE A 84 -9.58 2.61 8.12
C PHE A 84 -10.10 2.58 6.68
N TYR A 85 -9.28 2.10 5.75
CA TYR A 85 -9.67 1.89 4.35
C TYR A 85 -9.47 0.40 4.03
N ARG A 86 -10.57 -0.36 3.89
CA ARG A 86 -10.55 -1.79 3.57
C ARG A 86 -10.69 -1.99 2.07
N SER A 87 -9.90 -2.90 1.50
CA SER A 87 -10.17 -3.48 0.19
C SER A 87 -10.18 -5.00 0.31
N ILE A 88 -11.20 -5.62 -0.27
CA ILE A 88 -11.27 -7.07 -0.41
C ILE A 88 -10.51 -7.40 -1.69
N VAL A 89 -9.23 -7.79 -1.56
CA VAL A 89 -8.42 -8.25 -2.68
C VAL A 89 -7.92 -9.66 -2.34
N GLN A 90 -8.14 -10.60 -3.25
CA GLN A 90 -7.72 -11.99 -3.09
C GLN A 90 -6.57 -12.31 -4.05
N TYR A 91 -5.70 -13.22 -3.63
CA TYR A 91 -4.70 -13.82 -4.50
C TYR A 91 -5.44 -14.80 -5.44
N SER A 92 -5.31 -14.59 -6.74
CA SER A 92 -5.74 -15.56 -7.76
C SER A 92 -4.67 -16.61 -8.01
#